data_AF-A0A836WLA6-F1
#
_entry.id   AF-A0A836WLA6-F1
#
_cell.length_a   1.000
_cell.length_b   1.000
_cell.length_c   1.000
_cell.angle_alpha   90.00
_cell.angle_beta   90.00
_cell.angle_gamma   90.00
#
_symmetry.space_group_name_H-M   'P 1'
#
loop_
_entity.id
_entity.type
_entity.pdbx_description
1 polymer ?
#
loop_
_entity_poly.entity_id
_entity_poly.type
_entity_poly.pdbx_seq_one_letter_code
_entity_poly.pdbx_strand_id
1 'polypeptide(L)'
;MRKYHRVPLSVFPSLLLFLLVASCPVHAAEGKVVEIRKINGEKVRTPEYRIVGGTPQRPTRRWFQVVVDYLTRPEWVDQLDFEYYVLLKPRKGPVKYKLLKGVVSYVNIPKGRHKSVMYLHPSTVERFGDVVRVAVLVRSGGRLMAIETRPASQQRWWEQLTPESGLLLNRMQTPFGMILYDDYEAIKFDGRR
;
A
#
# COMPACT_ATOMS: atom_id res chain seq x y z
N MET A 1 26.70 70.46 -25.66
CA MET A 1 28.13 70.59 -26.01
C MET A 1 28.96 69.68 -25.10
N ARG A 2 29.95 69.00 -25.69
CA ARG A 2 30.93 68.08 -25.08
C ARG A 2 31.48 68.57 -23.73
N LYS A 3 31.79 67.61 -22.84
CA LYS A 3 33.18 67.28 -22.48
C LYS A 3 33.26 65.97 -21.69
N TYR A 4 33.83 64.97 -22.36
CA TYR A 4 34.44 63.78 -21.76
C TYR A 4 35.65 64.21 -20.93
N HIS A 5 35.83 63.61 -19.75
CA HIS A 5 37.13 63.49 -19.09
C HIS A 5 37.41 62.00 -18.84
N ARG A 6 38.57 61.56 -19.36
CA ARG A 6 39.29 60.32 -19.05
C ARG A 6 39.79 60.42 -17.59
N VAL A 7 40.11 59.37 -16.84
CA VAL A 7 41.31 58.47 -16.82
C VAL A 7 41.12 57.50 -15.60
N PRO A 8 42.01 56.54 -15.25
CA PRO A 8 42.48 55.32 -15.92
C PRO A 8 42.05 53.99 -15.23
N LEU A 9 42.14 52.93 -16.03
CA LEU A 9 42.73 51.60 -15.74
C LEU A 9 43.27 51.35 -14.32
N SER A 10 42.69 50.36 -13.61
CA SER A 10 43.46 49.51 -12.70
C SER A 10 42.96 48.06 -12.81
N VAL A 11 43.86 47.21 -13.26
CA VAL A 11 43.69 45.78 -13.52
C VAL A 11 43.91 45.05 -12.19
N PHE A 12 42.92 44.27 -11.74
CA PHE A 12 43.11 43.26 -10.69
C PHE A 12 42.71 41.89 -11.24
N PRO A 13 43.66 40.97 -11.44
CA PRO A 13 43.34 39.60 -11.81
C PRO A 13 43.10 38.82 -10.50
N SER A 14 41.83 38.50 -10.20
CA SER A 14 41.54 37.55 -9.12
C SER A 14 40.90 36.31 -9.72
N LEU A 15 41.76 35.33 -9.92
CA LEU A 15 41.52 33.96 -10.33
C LEU A 15 40.51 33.31 -9.35
N LEU A 16 39.23 33.25 -9.72
CA LEU A 16 38.23 32.50 -8.95
C LEU A 16 38.23 31.04 -9.45
N LEU A 17 38.88 30.19 -8.66
CA LEU A 17 38.97 28.74 -8.80
C LEU A 17 37.57 28.11 -8.81
N PHE A 18 37.14 27.58 -9.97
CA PHE A 18 35.93 26.77 -10.09
C PHE A 18 36.16 25.42 -9.38
N LEU A 19 35.67 25.30 -8.16
CA LEU A 19 35.61 24.03 -7.42
C LEU A 19 34.56 23.13 -8.09
N LEU A 20 35.02 22.25 -8.97
CA LEU A 20 34.23 21.20 -9.59
C LEU A 20 33.84 20.19 -8.50
N VAL A 21 32.67 20.39 -7.89
CA VAL A 21 32.05 19.35 -7.06
C VAL A 21 31.63 18.25 -8.02
N ALA A 22 32.48 17.22 -8.12
CA ALA A 22 32.18 15.96 -8.76
C ALA A 22 30.98 15.35 -8.03
N SER A 23 29.79 15.67 -8.52
CA SER A 23 28.54 15.03 -8.12
C SER A 23 28.62 13.62 -8.67
N CYS A 24 29.13 12.68 -7.86
CA CYS A 24 29.10 11.27 -8.22
C CYS A 24 27.62 10.87 -8.26
N PRO A 25 27.04 10.54 -9.42
CA PRO A 25 25.72 9.97 -9.42
C PRO A 25 25.89 8.56 -8.84
N VAL A 26 25.56 8.38 -7.56
CA VAL A 26 25.22 7.07 -7.02
C VAL A 26 23.90 6.68 -7.67
N HIS A 27 23.95 6.31 -8.95
CA HIS A 27 22.94 5.47 -9.56
C HIS A 27 23.22 4.06 -9.05
N ALA A 28 22.86 3.83 -7.78
CA ALA A 28 22.57 2.49 -7.32
C ALA A 28 21.48 1.96 -8.26
N ALA A 29 21.79 0.88 -8.98
CA ALA A 29 20.86 0.18 -9.84
C ALA A 29 19.52 0.09 -9.11
N GLU A 30 18.48 0.68 -9.70
CA GLU A 30 17.17 0.81 -9.09
C GLU A 30 16.50 -0.57 -9.08
N GLY A 31 16.99 -1.44 -8.20
CA GLY A 31 16.44 -2.76 -7.97
C GLY A 31 15.01 -2.58 -7.47
N LYS A 32 14.07 -3.33 -8.05
CA LYS A 32 12.67 -3.33 -7.61
C LYS A 32 12.61 -3.48 -6.09
N VAL A 33 12.20 -2.42 -5.38
CA VAL A 33 12.15 -2.39 -3.91
C VAL A 33 11.21 -3.46 -3.39
N VAL A 34 10.06 -3.60 -4.05
CA VAL A 34 9.00 -4.54 -3.73
C VAL A 34 8.46 -5.19 -5.01
N GLU A 35 8.09 -6.45 -4.91
CA GLU A 35 7.48 -7.22 -5.99
C GLU A 35 6.25 -7.97 -5.45
N ILE A 36 5.07 -7.68 -5.98
CA ILE A 36 3.86 -8.43 -5.65
C ILE A 36 3.92 -9.77 -6.38
N ARG A 37 3.81 -10.86 -5.63
CA ARG A 37 3.92 -12.23 -6.14
C ARG A 37 2.57 -12.84 -6.44
N LYS A 38 1.59 -12.60 -5.58
CA LYS A 38 0.26 -13.17 -5.69
C LYS A 38 -0.75 -12.33 -4.94
N ILE A 39 -1.94 -12.20 -5.52
CA ILE A 39 -3.13 -11.73 -4.83
C ILE A 39 -4.07 -12.94 -4.72
N ASN A 40 -4.47 -13.29 -3.49
CA ASN A 40 -5.51 -14.26 -3.23
C ASN A 40 -6.69 -13.57 -2.54
N GLY A 41 -7.89 -14.10 -2.73
CA GLY A 41 -9.03 -13.64 -1.99
C GLY A 41 -10.11 -14.70 -1.91
N GLU A 42 -10.56 -14.96 -0.69
CA GLU A 42 -11.38 -16.10 -0.34
C GLU A 42 -12.23 -15.82 0.91
N LYS A 43 -13.22 -16.69 1.15
CA LYS A 43 -14.07 -16.59 2.34
C LYS A 43 -13.45 -17.40 3.48
N VAL A 44 -13.14 -16.75 4.60
CA VAL A 44 -12.56 -17.38 5.79
C VAL A 44 -13.52 -17.32 6.97
N ARG A 45 -13.46 -18.34 7.83
CA ARG A 45 -14.20 -18.35 9.09
C ARG A 45 -13.48 -17.49 10.11
N THR A 46 -14.25 -16.86 10.97
CA THR A 46 -13.70 -16.19 12.15
C THR A 46 -12.95 -17.22 13.01
N PRO A 47 -11.77 -16.90 13.56
CA PRO A 47 -11.01 -17.84 14.37
C PRO A 47 -11.77 -18.23 15.64
N GLU A 48 -11.57 -19.47 16.10
CA GLU A 48 -12.12 -19.95 17.37
C GLU A 48 -11.10 -19.72 18.48
N TYR A 49 -11.49 -18.93 19.50
CA TYR A 49 -10.67 -18.70 20.69
C TYR A 49 -11.26 -19.50 21.86
N ARG A 50 -10.43 -20.28 22.55
CA ARG A 50 -10.81 -20.87 23.83
C ARG A 50 -10.57 -19.85 24.94
N ILE A 51 -11.64 -19.30 25.49
CA ILE A 51 -11.59 -18.36 26.60
C ILE A 51 -11.78 -19.15 27.90
N VAL A 52 -10.80 -19.10 28.81
CA VAL A 52 -10.93 -19.71 30.14
C VAL A 52 -11.94 -18.90 30.97
N GLY A 53 -13.01 -19.53 31.45
CA GLY A 53 -14.07 -18.88 32.22
C GLY A 53 -15.13 -18.13 31.40
N GLY A 54 -15.06 -18.19 30.06
CA GLY A 54 -16.05 -17.57 29.17
C GLY A 54 -16.95 -18.59 28.46
N THR A 55 -18.08 -18.14 27.92
CA THR A 55 -18.91 -18.97 27.04
C THR A 55 -18.28 -19.04 25.65
N PRO A 56 -17.96 -20.24 25.12
CA PRO A 56 -17.46 -20.36 23.76
C PRO A 56 -18.54 -19.93 22.76
N GLN A 57 -18.27 -18.89 21.97
CA GLN A 57 -19.13 -18.50 20.85
C GLN A 57 -18.66 -19.21 19.58
N ARG A 58 -19.57 -19.95 18.94
CA ARG A 58 -19.30 -20.57 17.64
C ARG A 58 -19.35 -19.50 16.54
N PRO A 59 -18.23 -19.18 15.88
CA PRO A 59 -18.26 -18.18 14.83
C PRO A 59 -18.88 -18.75 13.56
N THR A 60 -20.05 -18.27 13.16
CA THR A 60 -20.77 -18.79 11.98
C THR A 60 -20.51 -17.98 10.71
N ARG A 61 -20.10 -16.72 10.84
CA ARG A 61 -20.01 -15.79 9.70
C ARG A 61 -18.66 -15.89 9.00
N ARG A 62 -18.73 -15.87 7.66
CA ARG A 62 -17.56 -15.92 6.78
C ARG A 62 -17.15 -14.53 6.33
N TRP A 63 -15.97 -14.12 6.75
CA TRP A 63 -15.30 -12.92 6.26
C TRP A 63 -14.76 -13.16 4.87
N PHE A 64 -14.55 -12.10 4.08
CA PHE A 64 -13.78 -12.21 2.86
C PHE A 64 -12.40 -11.59 3.10
N GLN A 65 -11.34 -12.36 2.91
CA GLN A 65 -9.97 -11.87 3.03
C GLN A 65 -9.36 -11.64 1.66
N VAL A 66 -8.48 -10.64 1.57
CA VAL A 66 -7.63 -10.38 0.41
C VAL A 66 -6.19 -10.40 0.89
N VAL A 67 -5.45 -11.45 0.53
CA VAL A 67 -4.05 -11.65 0.91
C VAL A 67 -3.15 -11.32 -0.27
N VAL A 68 -2.09 -10.57 -0.02
CA VAL A 68 -1.07 -10.19 -0.99
C VAL A 68 0.25 -10.76 -0.50
N ASP A 69 0.79 -11.73 -1.24
CA ASP A 69 2.15 -12.21 -1.02
C ASP A 69 3.10 -11.28 -1.79
N TYR A 70 4.13 -10.77 -1.12
CA TYR A 70 5.12 -9.88 -1.73
C TYR A 70 6.55 -10.21 -1.30
N LEU A 71 7.51 -9.73 -2.09
CA LEU A 71 8.93 -9.86 -1.84
C LEU A 71 9.56 -8.46 -1.71
N THR A 72 10.38 -8.24 -0.70
CA THR A 72 11.26 -7.06 -0.57
C THR A 72 12.70 -7.43 -0.91
N ARG A 73 13.44 -6.52 -1.56
CA ARG A 73 14.85 -6.74 -1.95
C ARG A 73 15.87 -6.01 -1.08
N PRO A 74 15.65 -4.76 -0.66
CA PRO A 74 16.55 -4.07 0.27
C PRO A 74 16.59 -4.80 1.62
N GLU A 75 17.70 -4.65 2.36
CA GLU A 75 17.87 -5.24 3.69
C GLU A 75 16.76 -4.81 4.66
N TRP A 76 16.40 -3.53 4.60
CA TRP A 76 15.29 -2.93 5.33
C TRP A 76 14.51 -1.99 4.42
N VAL A 77 13.19 -1.96 4.60
CA VAL A 77 12.27 -0.99 4.02
C VAL A 77 11.50 -0.33 5.15
N ASP A 78 11.70 0.99 5.30
CA ASP A 78 11.13 1.74 6.43
C ASP A 78 9.61 1.71 6.44
N GLN A 79 8.99 1.85 5.27
CA GLN A 79 7.53 1.86 5.12
C GLN A 79 7.10 1.40 3.73
N LEU A 80 6.06 0.56 3.70
CA LEU A 80 5.27 0.27 2.50
C LEU A 80 3.79 0.53 2.76
N ASP A 81 3.17 1.30 1.87
CA ASP A 81 1.73 1.57 1.88
C ASP A 81 1.05 0.70 0.84
N PHE A 82 0.17 -0.19 1.29
CA PHE A 82 -0.65 -1.03 0.44
C PHE A 82 -2.03 -0.40 0.31
N GLU A 83 -2.34 0.08 -0.89
CA GLU A 83 -3.62 0.64 -1.26
C GLU A 83 -4.43 -0.41 -2.03
N TYR A 84 -5.51 -0.87 -1.41
CA TYR A 84 -6.41 -1.89 -1.93
C TYR A 84 -7.63 -1.24 -2.56
N TYR A 85 -7.98 -1.75 -3.74
CA TYR A 85 -9.24 -1.48 -4.42
C TYR A 85 -9.97 -2.79 -4.62
N VAL A 86 -11.20 -2.90 -4.12
CA VAL A 86 -11.99 -4.13 -4.19
C VAL A 86 -13.34 -3.84 -4.83
N LEU A 87 -13.60 -4.49 -5.97
CA LEU A 87 -14.84 -4.35 -6.72
C LEU A 87 -15.80 -5.47 -6.35
N LEU A 88 -17.00 -5.10 -5.91
CA LEU A 88 -18.08 -6.01 -5.59
C LEU A 88 -19.19 -5.92 -6.63
N LYS A 89 -19.74 -7.08 -6.98
CA LYS A 89 -20.91 -7.23 -7.85
C LYS A 89 -22.09 -7.74 -7.02
N PRO A 90 -23.26 -7.10 -7.08
CA PRO A 90 -24.45 -7.57 -6.38
C PRO A 90 -24.88 -8.95 -6.90
N ARG A 91 -25.39 -9.80 -6.01
CA ARG A 91 -25.88 -11.16 -6.35
C ARG A 91 -27.19 -11.16 -7.11
N LYS A 92 -28.04 -10.17 -6.85
CA LYS A 92 -29.39 -10.02 -7.41
C LYS A 92 -29.66 -8.55 -7.71
N GLY A 93 -30.54 -8.29 -8.66
CA GLY A 93 -30.94 -6.94 -9.06
C GLY A 93 -30.02 -6.30 -10.11
N PRO A 94 -30.21 -5.00 -10.40
CA PRO A 94 -29.43 -4.29 -11.41
C PRO A 94 -27.95 -4.26 -11.04
N VAL A 95 -27.07 -4.39 -12.05
CA VAL A 95 -25.62 -4.45 -11.88
C VAL A 95 -25.09 -3.05 -11.50
N LYS A 96 -25.12 -2.74 -10.21
CA LYS A 96 -24.45 -1.58 -9.63
C LYS A 96 -23.21 -2.03 -8.88
N TYR A 97 -22.05 -1.93 -9.51
CA TYR A 97 -20.79 -2.27 -8.87
C TYR A 97 -20.50 -1.34 -7.69
N LYS A 98 -19.91 -1.90 -6.63
CA LYS A 98 -19.41 -1.14 -5.49
C LYS A 98 -17.90 -1.24 -5.48
N LEU A 99 -17.21 -0.10 -5.59
CA LEU A 99 -15.77 -0.03 -5.41
C LEU A 99 -15.45 0.38 -3.98
N LEU A 100 -14.67 -0.44 -3.29
CA LEU A 100 -14.16 -0.14 -1.95
C LEU A 100 -12.67 0.17 -2.03
N LYS A 101 -12.21 1.10 -1.19
CA LYS A 101 -10.81 1.43 -1.00
C LYS A 101 -10.39 1.24 0.46
N GLY A 102 -9.18 0.75 0.65
CA GLY A 102 -8.55 0.59 1.96
C GLY A 102 -7.05 0.80 1.83
N VAL A 103 -6.43 1.33 2.89
CA VAL A 103 -4.97 1.49 2.95
C VAL A 103 -4.48 0.85 4.23
N VAL A 104 -3.39 0.10 4.14
CA VAL A 104 -2.63 -0.39 5.29
C VAL A 104 -1.15 -0.09 5.07
N SER A 105 -0.51 0.48 6.09
CA SER A 105 0.90 0.82 6.07
C SER A 105 1.65 -0.14 6.97
N TYR A 106 2.71 -0.74 6.46
CA TYR A 106 3.65 -1.56 7.23
C TYR A 106 4.96 -0.81 7.43
N VAL A 107 5.64 -1.04 8.54
CA VAL A 107 6.90 -0.39 8.90
C VAL A 107 7.96 -1.39 9.33
N ASN A 108 9.24 -1.00 9.18
CA ASN A 108 10.41 -1.79 9.59
C ASN A 108 10.42 -3.19 8.94
N ILE A 109 10.26 -3.23 7.61
CA ILE A 109 10.07 -4.48 6.87
C ILE A 109 11.45 -5.00 6.45
N PRO A 110 11.89 -6.18 6.92
CA PRO A 110 13.17 -6.73 6.50
C PRO A 110 13.13 -7.22 5.07
N LYS A 111 14.29 -7.60 4.52
CA LYS A 111 14.38 -8.32 3.25
C LYS A 111 13.71 -9.69 3.35
N GLY A 112 12.86 -10.02 2.39
CA GLY A 112 12.34 -11.38 2.29
C GLY A 112 10.92 -11.46 1.74
N ARG A 113 10.20 -12.48 2.21
CA ARG A 113 8.83 -12.78 1.81
C ARG A 113 7.89 -12.36 2.92
N HIS A 114 6.82 -11.67 2.54
CA HIS A 114 5.90 -11.06 3.48
C HIS A 114 4.47 -11.18 2.97
N LYS A 115 3.53 -10.89 3.86
CA LYS A 115 2.10 -10.86 3.56
C LYS A 115 1.50 -9.52 3.96
N SER A 116 0.62 -9.01 3.09
CA SER A 116 -0.29 -7.92 3.42
C SER A 116 -1.72 -8.45 3.31
N VAL A 117 -2.61 -8.02 4.21
CA VAL A 117 -3.99 -8.52 4.21
C VAL A 117 -5.00 -7.43 4.57
N MET A 118 -6.11 -7.45 3.85
CA MET A 118 -7.32 -6.71 4.20
C MET A 118 -8.53 -7.62 4.20
N TYR A 119 -9.55 -7.23 4.96
CA TYR A 119 -10.76 -8.00 5.18
C TYR A 119 -12.01 -7.20 4.88
N LEU A 120 -13.05 -7.90 4.46
CA LEU A 120 -14.42 -7.41 4.42
C LEU A 120 -15.24 -8.14 5.48
N HIS A 121 -15.96 -7.36 6.28
CA HIS A 121 -16.93 -7.88 7.22
C HIS A 121 -18.03 -8.69 6.49
N PRO A 122 -18.54 -9.79 7.06
CA PRO A 122 -19.59 -10.60 6.47
C PRO A 122 -20.80 -9.78 6.00
N SER A 123 -21.26 -8.82 6.80
CA SER A 123 -22.38 -7.94 6.43
C SER A 123 -22.10 -7.04 5.22
N THR A 124 -20.84 -6.65 5.00
CA THR A 124 -20.43 -5.90 3.79
C THR A 124 -20.58 -6.77 2.55
N VAL A 125 -20.13 -8.03 2.63
CA VAL A 125 -20.27 -9.03 1.56
C VAL A 125 -21.74 -9.38 1.31
N GLU A 126 -22.55 -9.51 2.36
CA GLU A 126 -23.99 -9.75 2.24
C GLU A 126 -24.72 -8.58 1.57
N ARG A 127 -24.36 -7.34 1.94
CA ARG A 127 -25.00 -6.12 1.41
C ARG A 127 -24.64 -5.82 -0.03
N PHE A 128 -23.36 -5.95 -0.40
CA PHE A 128 -22.86 -5.49 -1.71
C PHE A 128 -22.53 -6.62 -2.69
N GLY A 129 -22.56 -7.87 -2.24
CA GLY A 129 -22.39 -9.05 -3.08
C GLY A 129 -20.97 -9.60 -3.09
N ASP A 130 -20.60 -10.25 -4.19
CA ASP A 130 -19.35 -11.02 -4.27
C ASP A 130 -18.22 -10.17 -4.85
N VAL A 131 -17.01 -10.38 -4.34
CA VAL A 131 -15.79 -9.71 -4.82
C VAL A 131 -15.42 -10.29 -6.18
N VAL A 132 -15.39 -9.44 -7.20
CA VAL A 132 -15.11 -9.83 -8.60
C VAL A 132 -13.75 -9.36 -9.09
N ARG A 133 -13.21 -8.26 -8.54
CA ARG A 133 -11.88 -7.75 -8.88
C ARG A 133 -11.18 -7.15 -7.67
N VAL A 134 -9.88 -7.26 -7.64
CA VAL A 134 -9.00 -6.64 -6.66
C VAL A 134 -7.84 -5.97 -7.39
N ALA A 135 -7.48 -4.76 -7.02
CA ALA A 135 -6.23 -4.12 -7.42
C ALA A 135 -5.48 -3.69 -6.17
N VAL A 136 -4.16 -3.83 -6.20
CA VAL A 136 -3.27 -3.48 -5.09
C VAL A 136 -2.15 -2.62 -5.64
N LEU A 137 -2.02 -1.43 -5.09
CA LEU A 137 -0.96 -0.49 -5.39
C LEU A 137 -0.06 -0.41 -4.17
N VAL A 138 1.24 -0.58 -4.36
CA VAL A 138 2.22 -0.49 -3.27
C VAL A 138 3.06 0.75 -3.46
N ARG A 139 3.11 1.60 -2.43
CA ARG A 139 3.91 2.83 -2.43
C ARG A 139 4.98 2.79 -1.35
N SER A 140 6.09 3.47 -1.60
CA SER A 140 7.12 3.75 -0.61
C SER A 140 7.53 5.21 -0.76
N GLY A 141 7.51 5.98 0.34
CA GLY A 141 7.76 7.43 0.30
C GLY A 141 6.82 8.18 -0.67
N GLY A 142 5.56 7.74 -0.80
CA GLY A 142 4.58 8.29 -1.76
C GLY A 142 4.78 7.86 -3.22
N ARG A 143 5.93 7.33 -3.59
CA ARG A 143 6.24 6.85 -4.95
C ARG A 143 5.64 5.46 -5.18
N LEU A 144 5.04 5.25 -6.35
CA LEU A 144 4.42 3.97 -6.72
C LEU A 144 5.50 2.94 -7.10
N MET A 145 5.55 1.83 -6.37
CA MET A 145 6.58 0.80 -6.53
C MET A 145 6.08 -0.42 -7.30
N ALA A 146 4.83 -0.82 -7.06
CA ALA A 146 4.22 -1.97 -7.70
C ALA A 146 2.71 -1.79 -7.86
N ILE A 147 2.14 -2.42 -8.89
CA ILE A 147 0.70 -2.52 -9.12
C ILE A 147 0.42 -3.95 -9.55
N GLU A 148 -0.57 -4.59 -8.94
CA GLU A 148 -1.08 -5.86 -9.43
C GLU A 148 -2.61 -5.95 -9.30
N THR A 149 -3.21 -6.81 -10.12
CA THR A 149 -4.66 -7.02 -10.09
C THR A 149 -5.03 -8.50 -10.09
N ARG A 150 -6.20 -8.80 -9.56
CA ARG A 150 -6.84 -10.11 -9.62
C ARG A 150 -8.28 -9.97 -10.13
N PRO A 151 -8.67 -10.59 -11.26
CA PRO A 151 -7.78 -11.25 -12.23
C PRO A 151 -6.76 -10.27 -12.82
N ALA A 152 -5.67 -10.80 -13.37
CA ALA A 152 -4.63 -9.99 -14.02
C ALA A 152 -5.24 -9.16 -15.17
N SER A 153 -4.92 -7.87 -15.20
CA SER A 153 -5.43 -6.93 -16.20
C SER A 153 -4.52 -5.71 -16.27
N GLN A 154 -4.34 -5.17 -17.47
CA GLN A 154 -3.64 -3.90 -17.67
C GLN A 154 -4.57 -2.68 -17.51
N GLN A 155 -5.89 -2.89 -17.46
CA GLN A 155 -6.87 -1.81 -17.33
C GLN A 155 -6.93 -1.31 -15.88
N ARG A 156 -6.85 0.01 -15.70
CA ARG A 156 -7.01 0.68 -14.40
C ARG A 156 -8.47 0.91 -14.03
N TRP A 157 -9.25 -0.17 -13.97
CA TRP A 157 -10.69 -0.10 -13.67
C TRP A 157 -11.01 0.53 -12.31
N TRP A 158 -10.07 0.54 -11.37
CA TRP A 158 -10.24 1.18 -10.06
C TRP A 158 -10.25 2.72 -10.14
N GLU A 159 -9.79 3.30 -11.25
CA GLU A 159 -9.83 4.75 -11.49
C GLU A 159 -11.16 5.17 -12.17
N GLN A 160 -11.98 4.23 -12.60
CA GLN A 160 -13.22 4.48 -13.38
C GLN A 160 -14.47 4.63 -12.52
N LEU A 161 -14.38 4.31 -11.22
CA LEU A 161 -15.48 4.38 -10.27
C LEU A 161 -15.04 5.18 -9.05
N THR A 162 -15.97 5.87 -8.38
CA THR A 162 -15.68 6.53 -7.10
C THR A 162 -15.55 5.48 -6.00
N PRO A 163 -14.37 5.34 -5.36
CA PRO A 163 -14.19 4.37 -4.29
C PRO A 163 -14.81 4.85 -2.97
N GLU A 164 -15.38 3.92 -2.21
CA GLU A 164 -15.82 4.16 -0.83
C GLU A 164 -14.79 3.59 0.17
N SER A 165 -14.39 4.41 1.15
CA SER A 165 -13.43 4.01 2.18
C SER A 165 -14.13 3.59 3.48
N GLY A 166 -13.40 2.95 4.40
CA GLY A 166 -13.89 2.60 5.74
C GLY A 166 -14.60 1.24 5.85
N LEU A 167 -14.77 0.52 4.74
CA LEU A 167 -15.37 -0.83 4.73
C LEU A 167 -14.35 -1.96 4.50
N LEU A 168 -13.15 -1.63 4.03
CA LEU A 168 -12.00 -2.54 4.00
C LEU A 168 -11.21 -2.37 5.29
N LEU A 169 -11.10 -3.45 6.03
CA LEU A 169 -10.54 -3.48 7.37
C LEU A 169 -9.14 -4.10 7.36
N ASN A 170 -8.19 -3.48 8.03
CA ASN A 170 -6.88 -4.09 8.25
C ASN A 170 -6.99 -5.23 9.27
N ARG A 171 -5.96 -6.09 9.34
CA ARG A 171 -5.95 -7.27 10.21
C ARG A 171 -6.28 -6.95 11.68
N MET A 172 -5.75 -5.85 12.22
CA MET A 172 -5.95 -5.45 13.64
C MET A 172 -7.35 -4.94 13.94
N GLN A 173 -8.14 -4.60 12.92
CA GLN A 173 -9.55 -4.21 13.03
C GLN A 173 -10.51 -5.41 12.93
N THR A 174 -9.98 -6.64 12.93
CA THR A 174 -10.77 -7.85 12.74
C THR A 174 -10.47 -8.90 13.82
N PRO A 175 -11.33 -9.93 13.95
CA PRO A 175 -11.05 -11.07 14.81
C PRO A 175 -9.77 -11.84 14.47
N PHE A 176 -9.13 -11.56 13.32
CA PHE A 176 -7.88 -12.19 12.89
C PHE A 176 -6.64 -11.50 13.47
N GLY A 177 -6.78 -10.37 14.16
CA GLY A 177 -5.66 -9.55 14.69
C GLY A 177 -4.68 -10.31 15.59
N MET A 178 -5.18 -11.28 16.36
CA MET A 178 -4.36 -11.98 17.35
C MET A 178 -3.74 -13.30 16.85
N ILE A 179 -4.16 -13.84 15.69
CA ILE A 179 -3.87 -15.25 15.37
C ILE A 179 -2.61 -15.63 14.59
N LEU A 180 -1.88 -14.80 13.88
CA LEU A 180 -0.66 -15.23 13.18
C LEU A 180 0.22 -14.01 13.24
N TYR A 181 0.49 -13.57 14.47
CA TYR A 181 0.96 -12.21 14.71
C TYR A 181 2.31 -11.97 14.04
N ASP A 182 3.21 -12.94 14.13
CA ASP A 182 4.57 -12.87 13.57
C ASP A 182 4.64 -13.12 12.05
N ASP A 183 3.55 -13.57 11.42
CA ASP A 183 3.50 -13.79 9.95
C ASP A 183 3.28 -12.49 9.17
N TYR A 184 2.97 -11.39 9.86
CA TYR A 184 2.65 -10.09 9.27
C TYR A 184 3.51 -9.00 9.89
N GLU A 185 3.88 -8.04 9.06
CA GLU A 185 4.67 -6.89 9.49
C GLU A 185 3.88 -5.96 10.41
N ALA A 186 4.60 -5.16 11.19
CA ALA A 186 4.01 -4.18 12.09
C ALA A 186 3.20 -3.14 11.30
N ILE A 187 1.93 -3.00 11.64
CA ILE A 187 1.06 -1.98 11.04
C ILE A 187 1.35 -0.63 11.69
N LYS A 188 1.62 0.39 10.87
CA LYS A 188 1.80 1.76 11.32
C LYS A 188 0.52 2.25 11.99
N PHE A 189 0.64 2.65 13.25
CA PHE A 189 -0.44 3.35 13.95
C PHE A 189 -0.46 4.82 13.51
N ASP A 190 -1.55 5.28 12.91
CA ASP A 190 -1.65 6.66 12.37
C ASP A 190 -2.23 7.66 13.38
N GLY A 191 -2.70 7.21 14.55
CA GLY A 191 -3.16 8.05 15.66
C GLY A 191 -4.37 8.95 15.35
N ARG A 192 -4.91 8.91 14.13
CA ARG A 192 -6.04 9.74 13.72
C ARG A 192 -7.32 8.92 13.85
N ARG A 193 -8.12 9.26 14.87
CA ARG A 193 -9.50 8.78 15.03
C ARG A 193 -10.45 9.62 14.19
#